data_AF-A0A3M1ATV5-F1
#
_entry.id   AF-A0A3M1ATV5-F1
#
_cell.length_a   1.000
_cell.length_b   1.000
_cell.length_c   1.000
_cell.angle_alpha   90.00
_cell.angle_beta   90.00
_cell.angle_gamma   90.00
#
_symmetry.space_group_name_H-M   'P 1'
#
loop_
_entity.id
_entity.type
_entity.pdbx_description
1 polymer ?
#
loop_
_entity_poly.entity_id
_entity_poly.type
_entity_poly.pdbx_seq_one_letter_code
_entity_poly.pdbx_strand_id
1 'polypeptide(L)'
;LSSLTLGLAIDFAIHFLSRIRIAYYTHHLSENPWERTVAEIFQEPARAISRNIIVIACGFLPLLAAPLVPYQTVGFLLASILVFSGVATLVIIPALMRYVNRWFF
;
A
#
# COMPACT_ATOMS: atom_id res chain seq x y z
N LEU A 1 2.58 8.33 18.83
CA LEU A 1 3.47 7.52 17.96
C LEU A 1 2.67 6.45 17.22
N SER A 2 1.91 5.61 17.92
CA SER A 2 1.04 4.57 17.31
C SER A 2 0.02 5.11 16.30
N SER A 3 -0.52 6.32 16.53
CA SER A 3 -1.43 6.99 15.59
C SER A 3 -0.77 7.44 14.28
N LEU A 4 0.51 7.79 14.31
CA LEU A 4 1.26 8.29 13.16
C LEU A 4 1.61 7.13 12.21
N THR A 5 2.01 5.98 12.77
CA THR A 5 2.21 4.72 12.05
C THR A 5 0.95 4.26 11.33
N LEU A 6 -0.16 4.30 12.04
CA LEU A 6 -1.44 3.82 11.56
C LEU A 6 -1.94 4.76 10.47
N GLY A 7 -1.74 6.08 10.62
CA GLY A 7 -1.98 7.07 9.58
C GLY A 7 -1.18 6.84 8.30
N LEU A 8 0.14 6.55 8.41
CA LEU A 8 0.99 6.24 7.25
C LEU A 8 0.57 4.94 6.54
N ALA A 9 0.23 3.90 7.29
CA ALA A 9 -0.28 2.65 6.72
C ALA A 9 -1.63 2.84 6.01
N ILE A 10 -2.54 3.64 6.58
CA ILE A 10 -3.82 3.98 5.95
C ILE A 10 -3.63 4.83 4.69
N ASP A 11 -2.66 5.76 4.69
CA ASP A 11 -2.38 6.61 3.53
C ASP A 11 -2.06 5.77 2.28
N PHE A 12 -1.26 4.71 2.42
CA PHE A 12 -0.99 3.78 1.32
C PHE A 12 -2.24 3.08 0.79
N ALA A 13 -3.11 2.62 1.69
CA ALA A 13 -4.35 1.96 1.32
C ALA A 13 -5.28 2.92 0.56
N ILE A 14 -5.43 4.15 1.05
CA ILE A 14 -6.24 5.19 0.39
C ILE A 14 -5.66 5.55 -0.97
N HIS A 15 -4.35 5.79 -1.05
CA HIS A 15 -3.69 6.19 -2.28
C HIS A 15 -3.82 5.10 -3.36
N PHE A 16 -3.60 3.84 -2.98
CA PHE A 16 -3.73 2.70 -3.88
C PHE A 16 -5.18 2.51 -4.35
N LEU A 17 -6.15 2.57 -3.42
CA LEU A 17 -7.56 2.41 -3.73
C LEU A 17 -8.09 3.51 -4.66
N SER A 18 -7.68 4.76 -4.41
CA SER A 18 -8.02 5.90 -5.26
C SER A 18 -7.50 5.69 -6.68
N ARG A 19 -6.25 5.23 -6.82
CA ARG A 19 -5.65 4.96 -8.12
C ARG A 19 -6.33 3.79 -8.83
N ILE A 20 -6.72 2.74 -8.11
CA ILE A 20 -7.53 1.64 -8.68
C ILE A 20 -8.85 2.15 -9.22
N ARG A 21 -9.56 2.97 -8.45
CA ARG A 21 -10.83 3.55 -8.90
C ARG A 21 -10.66 4.35 -10.19
N ILE A 22 -9.63 5.19 -10.29
CA ILE A 22 -9.36 6.00 -11.48
C ILE A 22 -9.08 5.09 -12.69
N ALA A 23 -8.16 4.13 -12.55
CA ALA A 23 -7.81 3.21 -13.64
C ALA A 23 -9.00 2.32 -14.06
N TYR A 24 -9.86 1.91 -13.13
CA TYR A 24 -11.09 1.19 -13.45
C TYR A 24 -12.06 2.06 -14.25
N TYR A 25 -12.29 3.31 -13.84
CA TYR A 25 -13.11 4.26 -14.60
C TYR A 25 -12.52 4.59 -15.96
N THR A 26 -11.20 4.57 -16.13
CA THR A 26 -10.60 4.77 -17.46
C THR A 26 -10.85 3.58 -18.39
N HIS A 27 -10.83 2.34 -17.87
CA HIS A 27 -10.95 1.12 -18.68
C HIS A 27 -12.34 0.48 -18.69
N HIS A 28 -13.34 1.04 -17.99
CA HIS A 28 -14.68 0.44 -17.82
C HIS A 28 -15.42 0.08 -19.13
N LEU A 29 -15.08 0.73 -20.25
CA LEU A 29 -15.65 0.46 -21.58
C LEU A 29 -14.84 -0.56 -22.42
N SER A 30 -13.72 -1.08 -21.91
CA SER A 30 -12.89 -2.06 -22.63
C SER A 30 -13.43 -3.49 -22.50
N GLU A 31 -13.15 -4.34 -23.49
CA GLU A 31 -13.22 -5.80 -23.33
C GLU A 31 -12.21 -6.20 -22.23
N ASN A 32 -12.70 -6.67 -21.08
CA ASN A 32 -11.95 -6.92 -19.83
C ASN A 32 -11.41 -5.67 -19.10
N PRO A 33 -12.29 -4.86 -18.48
CA PRO A 33 -11.88 -3.67 -17.72
C PRO A 33 -10.96 -4.02 -16.55
N TRP A 34 -11.24 -5.11 -15.83
CA TRP A 34 -10.47 -5.50 -14.64
C TRP A 34 -9.02 -5.93 -14.93
N GLU A 35 -8.77 -6.72 -15.98
CA GLU A 35 -7.41 -7.14 -16.35
C GLU A 35 -6.55 -5.95 -16.75
N ARG A 36 -7.12 -5.00 -17.51
CA ARG A 36 -6.43 -3.78 -17.92
C ARG A 36 -6.13 -2.86 -16.73
N THR A 37 -7.10 -2.70 -15.82
CA THR A 37 -6.90 -1.97 -14.56
C THR A 37 -5.77 -2.57 -13.73
N VAL A 38 -5.75 -3.89 -13.54
CA VAL A 38 -4.68 -4.55 -12.76
C VAL A 38 -3.32 -4.39 -13.46
N ALA A 39 -3.27 -4.55 -14.78
CA ALA A 39 -2.03 -4.38 -15.54
C ALA A 39 -1.46 -2.95 -15.42
N GLU A 40 -2.31 -1.91 -15.50
CA GLU A 40 -1.87 -0.51 -15.34
C GLU A 40 -1.38 -0.22 -13.91
N ILE A 41 -2.05 -0.78 -12.91
CA ILE A 41 -1.76 -0.51 -11.50
C ILE A 41 -0.48 -1.18 -11.02
N PHE A 42 -0.12 -2.31 -11.62
CA PHE A 42 1.16 -2.98 -11.36
C PHE A 42 2.35 -2.32 -12.09
N GLN A 43 2.11 -1.47 -13.09
CA GLN A 43 3.18 -0.81 -13.84
C GLN A 43 3.74 0.42 -13.10
N GLU A 44 2.92 1.46 -12.89
CA GLU A 44 3.41 2.72 -12.29
C GLU A 44 3.08 2.85 -10.79
N PRO A 45 1.84 2.61 -10.34
CA PRO A 45 1.45 2.83 -8.94
C PRO A 45 2.12 1.87 -7.96
N ALA A 46 2.19 0.58 -8.28
CA ALA A 46 2.86 -0.40 -7.43
C ALA A 46 4.35 -0.10 -7.26
N ARG A 47 5.01 0.44 -8.29
CA ARG A 47 6.41 0.91 -8.21
C ARG A 47 6.56 2.17 -7.35
N ALA A 48 5.59 3.09 -7.41
CA ALA A 48 5.60 4.29 -6.57
C ALA A 48 5.44 3.95 -5.08
N ILE A 49 4.48 3.07 -4.74
CA ILE A 49 4.21 2.65 -3.36
C ILE A 49 5.38 1.83 -2.80
N SER A 50 5.91 0.87 -3.56
CA SER A 50 7.07 0.07 -3.12
C SER A 50 8.30 0.93 -2.88
N ARG A 51 8.61 1.90 -3.74
CA ARG A 51 9.69 2.88 -3.49
C ARG A 51 9.45 3.68 -2.22
N ASN A 52 8.20 4.12 -1.97
CA ASN A 52 7.87 4.86 -0.77
C ASN A 52 8.09 4.02 0.50
N ILE A 53 7.63 2.76 0.51
CA ILE A 53 7.85 1.82 1.62
C ILE A 53 9.34 1.60 1.85
N ILE A 54 10.14 1.43 0.80
CA ILE A 54 11.60 1.24 0.91
C ILE A 54 12.27 2.49 1.52
N VAL A 55 11.92 3.69 1.04
CA VAL A 55 12.49 4.94 1.55
C VAL A 55 12.16 5.13 3.03
N ILE A 56 10.91 4.86 3.42
CA ILE A 56 10.49 4.93 4.82
C ILE A 56 11.22 3.88 5.64
N ALA A 57 11.24 2.61 5.23
CA ALA A 57 11.95 1.55 5.95
C ALA A 57 13.44 1.90 6.15
N CYS A 58 14.10 2.44 5.13
CA CYS A 58 15.47 2.95 5.22
C CYS A 58 15.60 4.18 6.13
N GLY A 59 14.62 5.07 6.18
CA GLY A 59 14.60 6.23 7.07
C GLY A 59 14.42 5.87 8.55
N PHE A 60 13.74 4.75 8.84
CA PHE A 60 13.54 4.26 10.21
C PHE A 60 14.63 3.27 10.67
N LEU A 61 15.44 2.73 9.76
CA LEU A 61 16.58 1.84 10.05
C LEU A 61 17.60 2.42 11.06
N PRO A 62 17.99 3.72 11.01
CA PRO A 62 18.91 4.32 11.97
C PRO A 62 18.39 4.32 13.42
N LEU A 63 17.07 4.26 13.63
CA LEU A 63 16.48 4.19 14.98
C LEU A 63 16.77 2.85 15.67
N LEU A 64 17.10 1.80 14.90
CA LEU A 64 17.56 0.53 15.46
C LEU A 64 18.98 0.63 16.05
N ALA A 65 19.79 1.60 15.61
CA ALA A 65 21.13 1.85 16.12
C ALA A 65 21.16 2.81 17.33
N ALA A 66 20.00 3.33 17.76
CA ALA A 66 19.91 4.22 18.92
C ALA A 66 20.09 3.43 20.24
N PRO A 67 20.87 3.94 21.22
CA PRO A 67 21.21 3.24 22.46
C PRO A 67 20.03 3.09 23.45
N LEU A 68 18.88 3.70 23.18
CA LEU A 68 17.69 3.62 24.03
C LEU A 68 16.74 2.52 23.51
N VAL A 69 16.62 1.43 24.29
CA VAL A 69 15.74 0.26 24.05
C VAL A 69 14.30 0.63 23.59
N PRO A 70 13.64 1.69 24.10
CA PRO A 70 12.30 2.07 23.63
C PRO A 70 12.23 2.42 22.13
N TYR A 71 13.30 2.97 21.55
CA TYR A 71 13.30 3.39 20.13
C TYR A 71 13.42 2.20 19.18
N GLN A 72 14.10 1.14 19.59
CA GLN A 72 14.27 -0.07 18.78
C GLN A 72 12.94 -0.83 18.63
N THR A 73 12.19 -1.00 19.73
CA THR A 73 10.89 -1.68 19.72
C THR A 73 9.87 -0.94 18.89
N VAL A 74 9.85 0.40 19.00
CA VAL A 74 9.01 1.25 18.13
C VAL A 74 9.43 1.06 16.68
N GLY A 75 10.70 1.22 16.34
CA GLY A 75 11.19 1.09 14.97
C GLY A 75 10.80 -0.24 14.33
N PHE A 76 10.92 -1.34 15.07
CA PHE A 76 10.51 -2.67 14.63
C PHE A 76 8.99 -2.78 14.39
N LEU A 77 8.17 -2.28 15.31
CA LEU A 77 6.71 -2.28 15.15
C LEU A 77 6.27 -1.42 13.95
N LEU A 78 6.88 -0.24 13.78
CA LEU A 78 6.63 0.64 12.62
C LEU A 78 6.95 -0.08 11.32
N ALA A 79 8.16 -0.63 11.21
CA ALA A 79 8.61 -1.35 10.02
C ALA A 79 7.71 -2.55 9.71
N SER A 80 7.34 -3.33 10.73
CA SER A 80 6.46 -4.49 10.58
C SER A 80 5.08 -4.10 10.05
N ILE A 81 4.45 -3.07 10.63
CA ILE A 81 3.12 -2.59 10.20
C ILE A 81 3.19 -2.03 8.78
N LEU A 82 4.23 -1.27 8.43
CA LEU A 82 4.40 -0.70 7.09
C LEU A 82 4.57 -1.79 6.02
N VAL A 83 5.41 -2.79 6.28
CA VAL A 83 5.60 -3.93 5.37
C VAL A 83 4.31 -4.72 5.23
N PHE A 84 3.66 -5.07 6.34
CA PHE A 84 2.44 -5.87 6.32
C PHE A 84 1.28 -5.12 5.64
N SER A 85 1.13 -3.82 5.92
CA SER A 85 0.14 -2.96 5.29
C SER A 85 0.40 -2.76 3.80
N GLY A 86 1.66 -2.59 3.39
CA GLY A 86 2.03 -2.49 1.99
C GLY A 86 1.71 -3.76 1.20
N VAL A 87 2.06 -4.93 1.76
CA VAL A 87 1.73 -6.24 1.16
C VAL A 87 0.22 -6.45 1.12
N ALA A 88 -0.49 -6.16 2.22
CA ALA A 88 -1.94 -6.24 2.27
C ALA A 88 -2.58 -5.33 1.21
N THR A 89 -2.11 -4.11 1.05
CA THR A 89 -2.65 -3.15 0.07
C THR A 89 -2.42 -3.64 -1.36
N LEU A 90 -1.22 -4.14 -1.67
CA LEU A 90 -0.88 -4.58 -3.03
C LEU A 90 -1.47 -5.95 -3.40
N VAL A 91 -1.80 -6.80 -2.43
CA VAL A 91 -2.29 -8.17 -2.67
C VAL A 91 -3.77 -8.32 -2.32
N ILE A 92 -4.16 -7.89 -1.13
CA ILE A 92 -5.54 -8.08 -0.62
C ILE A 92 -6.51 -7.15 -1.34
N ILE A 93 -6.21 -5.85 -1.51
CA ILE A 93 -7.16 -4.93 -2.17
C ILE A 93 -7.51 -5.34 -3.61
N PRO A 94 -6.57 -5.67 -4.51
CA PRO A 94 -6.94 -6.08 -5.86
C PRO A 94 -7.63 -7.45 -5.86
N ALA A 95 -7.21 -8.38 -5.00
CA ALA A 95 -7.89 -9.67 -4.87
C ALA A 95 -9.35 -9.51 -4.40
N LEU A 96 -9.60 -8.63 -3.42
CA LEU A 96 -10.94 -8.33 -2.94
C LEU A 96 -11.77 -7.63 -4.02
N MET A 97 -11.20 -6.63 -4.70
CA MET A 97 -11.91 -5.91 -5.75
C MET A 97 -12.29 -6.81 -6.92
N ARG A 98 -11.50 -7.83 -7.27
CA ARG A 98 -11.89 -8.83 -8.27
C ARG A 98 -13.21 -9.55 -7.92
N TYR A 99 -13.40 -9.87 -6.65
CA TYR A 99 -14.62 -10.55 -6.15
C TYR A 99 -15.77 -9.57 -5.91
N VAL A 100 -15.45 -8.37 -5.40
CA VAL A 100 -16.39 -7.33 -5.01
C VAL A 100 -16.86 -6.49 -6.20
N ASN A 101 -16.20 -6.60 -7.37
CA ASN A 101 -16.63 -5.94 -8.61
C ASN A 101 -18.09 -6.23 -8.97
N ARG A 102 -18.64 -7.38 -8.53
CA ARG A 102 -20.04 -7.76 -8.77
C ARG A 102 -21.06 -7.11 -7.82
N TRP A 103 -20.61 -6.44 -6.75
CA TRP A 103 -21.48 -5.86 -5.72
C TRP A 103 -21.35 -4.33 -5.60
N PHE A 104 -20.22 -3.75 -6.00
CA PHE A 104 -19.98 -2.31 -5.95
C PHE A 104 -20.18 -1.59 -7.30
N PHE A 105 -20.29 -2.33 -8.41
CA PHE A 105 -20.62 -1.82 -9.74
C PHE A 105 -21.87 -2.49 -10.28
#